data_AF-A0A958X1W4-F1
#
_entry.id   AF-A0A958X1W4-F1
#
_cell.length_a   1.000
_cell.length_b   1.000
_cell.length_c   1.000
_cell.angle_alpha   90.00
_cell.angle_beta   90.00
_cell.angle_gamma   90.00
#
_symmetry.space_group_name_H-M   'P 1'
#
loop_
_entity.id
_entity.type
_entity.pdbx_description
1 polymer ?
#
loop_
_entity_poly.entity_id
_entity_poly.type
_entity_poly.pdbx_seq_one_letter_code
_entity_poly.pdbx_strand_id
1 'polypeptide(L)' 'MTYGNSKTFSASYDQDYRPTNRTVSGVFNHTYDTDDEGNITQKGSWTYGYDELNRLDGQNDGSTAT' A
#
# COMPACT_ATOMS: atom_id res chain seq x y z
N MET A 1 5.03 -3.35 16.85
CA MET A 1 4.99 -2.19 17.79
C MET A 1 3.61 -2.18 18.43
N THR A 2 3.50 -2.05 19.75
CA THR A 2 2.18 -1.93 20.42
C THR A 2 2.02 -0.51 20.95
N TYR A 3 0.92 0.14 20.60
CA TYR A 3 0.60 1.50 21.05
C TYR A 3 0.00 1.47 22.47
N GLY A 4 -0.04 2.63 23.14
CA GLY A 4 -0.61 2.76 24.49
C GLY A 4 -2.10 2.43 24.61
N ASN A 5 -2.83 2.38 23.49
CA ASN A 5 -4.23 1.95 23.42
C ASN A 5 -4.39 0.44 23.13
N SER A 6 -3.33 -0.35 23.35
CA SER A 6 -3.29 -1.80 23.15
C SER A 6 -3.49 -2.27 21.71
N LYS A 7 -3.45 -1.37 20.72
CA LYS A 7 -3.43 -1.74 19.30
C LYS A 7 -2.00 -2.09 18.87
N THR A 8 -1.87 -3.17 18.11
CA THR A 8 -0.57 -3.62 17.58
C THR A 8 -0.46 -3.25 16.11
N PHE A 9 0.61 -2.53 15.78
CA PHE A 9 1.08 -2.35 14.41
C PHE A 9 2.03 -3.49 14.03
N SER A 10 1.73 -4.10 12.89
CA SER A 10 2.55 -5.11 12.23
C SER A 10 2.86 -4.66 10.80
N ALA A 11 4.08 -4.94 10.35
CA ALA A 11 4.52 -4.68 8.99
C ALA A 11 5.35 -5.85 8.47
N SER A 12 5.21 -6.13 7.18
CA SER A 12 6.10 -7.04 6.44
C SER A 12 6.79 -6.27 5.32
N TYR A 13 7.94 -6.77 4.93
CA TYR A 13 8.79 -6.16 3.92
C TYR A 13 9.29 -7.22 2.95
N ASP A 14 9.65 -6.80 1.74
CA ASP A 14 10.38 -7.65 0.78
C ASP A 14 11.90 -7.66 1.06
N GLN A 15 12.67 -8.23 0.13
CA GLN A 15 14.13 -8.34 0.26
C GLN A 15 14.86 -6.99 0.17
N ASP A 16 14.22 -5.97 -0.43
CA ASP A 16 14.74 -4.61 -0.56
C ASP A 16 14.22 -3.69 0.55
N TYR A 17 13.56 -4.25 1.56
CA TYR A 17 12.93 -3.54 2.67
C TYR A 17 11.79 -2.59 2.24
N ARG A 18 11.15 -2.83 1.10
CA ARG A 18 9.90 -2.15 0.71
C ARG A 18 8.72 -2.78 1.46
N PRO A 19 7.77 -1.98 1.97
CA PRO A 19 6.64 -2.53 2.73
C PRO A 19 5.71 -3.33 1.81
N THR A 20 5.40 -4.57 2.17
CA THR A 20 4.43 -5.42 1.44
C THR A 20 3.08 -5.48 2.14
N ASN A 21 3.07 -5.27 3.46
CA ASN A 21 1.85 -5.14 4.25
C ASN A 21 2.06 -4.21 5.45
N ARG A 22 1.04 -3.42 5.79
CA ARG A 22 0.95 -2.70 7.05
C ARG A 22 -0.44 -2.87 7.62
N THR A 23 -0.51 -3.28 8.88
CA THR A 23 -1.79 -3.58 9.53
C THR A 23 -1.80 -3.11 10.97
N VAL A 24 -2.97 -2.59 11.38
CA VAL A 24 -3.36 -2.44 12.77
C VAL A 24 -4.72 -3.11 12.91
N SER A 25 -4.74 -4.23 13.65
CA SER A 25 -5.93 -5.10 13.71
C SER A 25 -7.20 -4.34 14.16
N GLY A 26 -8.25 -4.46 13.34
CA GLY A 26 -9.53 -3.78 13.54
C GLY A 26 -9.50 -2.27 13.29
N VAL A 27 -8.44 -1.74 12.66
CA VAL A 27 -8.34 -0.32 12.27
C VAL A 27 -8.05 -0.20 10.77
N PHE A 28 -6.98 -0.83 10.28
CA PHE A 28 -6.67 -0.87 8.85
C PHE A 28 -5.85 -2.11 8.47
N ASN A 29 -5.93 -2.46 7.20
CA ASN A 29 -5.06 -3.43 6.56
C ASN A 29 -4.74 -2.95 5.15
N HIS A 30 -3.46 -2.72 4.85
CA HIS A 30 -3.00 -2.26 3.55
C HIS A 30 -1.90 -3.18 3.04
N THR A 31 -2.21 -3.90 1.96
CA THR A 31 -1.22 -4.59 1.14
C THR A 31 -0.70 -3.64 0.07
N TYR A 32 0.56 -3.82 -0.32
CA TYR A 32 1.23 -2.98 -1.30
C TYR A 32 1.92 -3.85 -2.35
N ASP A 33 1.78 -3.44 -3.60
CA ASP A 33 2.58 -3.95 -4.71
C ASP A 33 3.37 -2.79 -5.31
N THR A 34 4.55 -3.09 -5.85
CA THR A 34 5.42 -2.11 -6.50
C THR A 34 5.84 -2.58 -7.88
N ASP A 35 6.15 -1.63 -8.77
CA ASP A 35 6.93 -1.91 -9.99
C ASP A 35 8.44 -2.06 -9.69
N ASP A 36 9.22 -2.24 -10.76
CA ASP A 36 10.67 -2.42 -10.69
C ASP A 36 11.40 -1.13 -10.25
N GLU A 37 10.83 0.03 -10.55
CA GLU A 37 11.31 1.35 -10.10
C GLU A 37 10.95 1.66 -8.64
N GLY A 38 10.07 0.85 -8.03
CA GLY A 38 9.67 0.96 -6.63
C GLY A 38 8.47 1.89 -6.39
N ASN A 39 7.76 2.32 -7.43
CA ASN A 39 6.50 3.02 -7.28
C ASN A 39 5.43 2.06 -6.75
N ILE A 40 4.52 2.56 -5.90
CA ILE A 40 3.39 1.75 -5.41
C ILE A 40 2.33 1.67 -6.49
N THR A 41 2.17 0.51 -7.14
CA THR A 41 1.17 0.30 -8.19
C THR A 41 -0.18 -0.14 -7.63
N GLN A 42 -0.19 -0.70 -6.41
CA GLN A 42 -1.42 -1.09 -5.72
C GLN A 42 -1.34 -0.83 -4.22
N LYS A 43 -2.45 -0.34 -3.64
CA LYS A 43 -2.66 -0.24 -2.19
C LYS A 43 -4.07 -0.70 -1.81
N GLY A 44 -4.19 -1.92 -1.31
CA GLY A 44 -5.51 -2.55 -1.10
C GLY A 44 -6.28 -2.62 -2.42
N SER A 45 -7.48 -2.00 -2.48
CA SER A 45 -8.28 -1.93 -3.72
C SER A 45 -7.84 -0.83 -4.68
N TRP A 46 -6.98 0.08 -4.26
CA TRP A 46 -6.56 1.20 -5.09
C TRP A 46 -5.44 0.79 -6.03
N THR A 47 -5.51 1.23 -7.29
CA THR A 47 -4.42 1.08 -8.27
C THR A 47 -3.92 2.46 -8.72
N TYR A 48 -2.64 2.51 -9.06
CA TYR A 48 -1.93 3.73 -9.46
C TYR A 48 -1.16 3.51 -10.77
N GLY A 49 -1.23 4.50 -11.65
CA GLY A 49 -0.45 4.60 -12.88
C GLY A 49 0.60 5.70 -12.78
N TYR A 50 1.71 5.53 -13.48
CA TYR A 50 2.81 6.48 -13.51
C TYR A 50 3.27 6.74 -14.95
N ASP A 51 3.64 7.98 -15.22
CA ASP A 51 4.31 8.35 -16.48
C ASP A 51 5.79 7.93 -16.49
N GLU A 52 6.47 8.10 -17.63
CA GLU A 52 7.88 7.74 -17.82
C GLU A 52 8.85 8.46 -16.84
N LEU A 53 8.40 9.49 -16.13
CA LEU A 53 9.18 10.23 -15.14
C LEU A 53 8.76 9.87 -13.70
N ASN A 54 8.06 8.76 -13.49
CA ASN A 54 7.55 8.27 -12.21
C ASN A 54 6.61 9.26 -11.50
N ARG A 55 5.87 10.07 -12.26
CA ARG A 55 4.83 10.95 -11.70
C ARG A 55 3.48 10.27 -11.82
N LEU A 56 2.66 10.38 -10.78
CA LEU A 56 1.30 9.83 -10.77
C LEU A 56 0.47 10.44 -11.90
N ASP A 57 -0.05 9.59 -12.79
CA ASP A 57 -0.87 10.00 -13.93
C ASP A 57 -2.26 9.34 -13.97
N GLY A 58 -2.48 8.32 -13.13
CA GLY A 58 -3.75 7.62 -13.00
C GLY A 58 -3.98 7.07 -11.59
N GLN A 59 -5.23 7.07 -11.15
CA GLN A 59 -5.66 6.51 -9.88
C GLN A 59 -7.08 5.96 -9.98
N ASN A 60 -7.28 4.74 -9.49
CA ASN A 60 -8.59 4.09 -9.39
C ASN A 60 -8.75 3.52 -7.99
N ASP A 61 -9.89 3.73 -7.34
CA ASP A 61 -10.15 3.25 -5.98
C ASP A 61 -10.74 1.82 -5.93
N GLY A 62 -10.87 1.19 -7.10
CA GLY A 62 -11.46 -0.13 -7.27
C GLY A 62 -12.98 -0.12 -7.17
N SER A 63 -13.62 1.05 -7.08
CA SER A 63 -15.07 1.16 -7.16
C SER A 63 -15.51 1.15 -8.62
N THR A 64 -16.41 0.23 -8.97
CA THR A 64 -17.20 0.37 -10.20
C THR A 64 -18.30 1.39 -9.93
N ALA A 65 -18.34 2.47 -10.72
CA ALA A 65 -19.48 3.39 -10.70
C ALA A 65 -20.77 2.60 -10.98
N THR A 66 -21.64 2.50 -9.97
CA THR A 66 -23.01 1.94 -10.06
C THR A 66 -24.02 2.98 -10.46
#